data_AF-A0A9X5BH64-F1
#
_entry.id   AF-A0A9X5BH64-F1
#
_cell.length_a   1.000
_cell.length_b   1.000
_cell.length_c   1.000
_cell.angle_alpha   90.00
_cell.angle_beta   90.00
_cell.angle_gamma   90.00
#
_symmetry.space_group_name_H-M   'P 1'
#
loop_
_entity.id
_entity.type
_entity.pdbx_description
1 polymer ?
#
loop_
_entity_poly.entity_id
_entity_poly.type
_entity_poly.pdbx_seq_one_letter_code
_entity_poly.pdbx_strand_id
1 'polypeptide(L)'
;MDGEGNTRISFLWDQTLVPEQVNELLPKREEWNEWDGAAAAPEGFLTGVEFSAQRINAALKSGVPEQVVPSRDTSGHGTAVAAIAAAGGRLLEGQYQGVAPESQLLVVKMGTPAPDSFPKTTELMRALTYVVKKAVELGMPLAVNLSFGNTYGSHDGTSLVERFIDNVSEIGRTVICVGSGNEGAAAGHVAGSFGRLSGIGQERQIELSVAAYQRTFNIQVWKEYVDFFRIRLISPGGGEIVVDISRPGARSYILENTEVLVYVGEPSPYSVNQEIYFDFLPQYSYVDAGIWSILIQGVQTVTGNYDLYLPSSVVLNEGTRYFTPTPAKTLTIPSTASKVITVGAYNTTFEAYADFSGRGYPMQSITAERMMQGTMKPDLAAPGVDIATIGPGGTFVRVSGTSFAAPFVTGSAALMMEWGIIKGNDSFLYDAVIIGLSWKNLEKTEGSRNVNSIFFG
;
A
#
# COMPACT_ATOMS: atom_id res chain seq x y z
N MET A 1 3.17 -18.29 19.33
CA MET A 1 4.00 -19.46 19.70
C MET A 1 3.45 -20.69 18.99
N ASP A 2 4.30 -21.70 18.77
CA ASP A 2 3.91 -23.06 18.36
C ASP A 2 3.34 -23.84 19.55
N GLY A 3 3.09 -25.15 19.41
CA GLY A 3 2.57 -26.03 20.46
C GLY A 3 3.47 -26.15 21.70
N GLU A 4 4.77 -26.00 21.53
CA GLU A 4 5.80 -26.18 22.57
C GLU A 4 6.15 -24.87 23.31
N GLY A 5 5.57 -23.74 22.87
CA GLY A 5 5.84 -22.43 23.47
C GLY A 5 7.00 -21.67 22.80
N ASN A 6 7.55 -22.20 21.71
CA ASN A 6 8.56 -21.50 20.92
C ASN A 6 7.89 -20.51 19.94
N THR A 7 8.65 -19.54 19.44
CA THR A 7 8.22 -18.60 18.42
C THR A 7 7.93 -19.32 17.09
N ARG A 8 6.92 -18.83 16.36
CA ARG A 8 6.72 -19.17 14.94
C ARG A 8 7.34 -18.15 13.99
N ILE A 9 7.94 -17.09 14.52
CA ILE A 9 8.70 -16.12 13.72
C ILE A 9 10.07 -16.74 13.42
N SER A 10 10.28 -17.16 12.18
CA SER A 10 11.53 -17.74 11.72
C SER A 10 12.64 -16.69 11.69
N PHE A 11 12.31 -15.51 11.15
CA PHE A 11 13.18 -14.33 11.24
C PHE A 11 12.35 -13.05 11.37
N LEU A 12 12.92 -12.07 12.07
CA LEU A 12 12.43 -10.69 12.18
C LEU A 12 13.54 -9.76 11.72
N TRP A 13 13.29 -8.95 10.69
CA TRP A 13 14.19 -7.87 10.32
C TRP A 13 13.58 -6.52 10.68
N ASP A 14 14.23 -5.78 11.59
CA ASP A 14 13.85 -4.41 11.91
C ASP A 14 14.82 -3.43 11.22
N GLN A 15 14.33 -2.76 10.17
CA GLN A 15 15.11 -1.82 9.38
C GLN A 15 15.45 -0.53 10.14
N THR A 16 14.79 -0.27 11.27
CA THR A 16 14.99 0.96 12.07
C THR A 16 16.14 0.86 13.07
N LEU A 17 16.66 -0.34 13.31
CA LEU A 17 17.69 -0.58 14.32
C LEU A 17 19.10 -0.41 13.76
N VAL A 18 19.99 0.09 14.61
CA VAL A 18 21.43 0.20 14.34
C VAL A 18 22.15 -0.94 15.08
N PRO A 19 22.90 -1.81 14.38
CA PRO A 19 23.59 -2.95 14.98
C PRO A 19 24.40 -2.64 16.23
N GLU A 20 25.19 -1.57 16.20
CA GLU A 20 26.07 -1.15 17.31
C GLU A 20 25.26 -0.82 18.57
N GLN A 21 24.16 -0.07 18.42
CA GLN A 21 23.27 0.28 19.53
C GLN A 21 22.59 -0.94 20.13
N VAL A 22 22.17 -1.90 19.30
CA VAL A 22 21.58 -3.15 19.79
C VAL A 22 22.62 -3.97 20.56
N ASN A 23 23.87 -3.98 20.10
CA ASN A 23 24.95 -4.70 20.80
C ASN A 23 25.30 -4.09 22.16
N GLU A 24 25.19 -2.77 22.32
CA GLU A 24 25.38 -2.08 23.61
C GLU A 24 24.28 -2.40 24.64
N LEU A 25 23.07 -2.72 24.18
CA LEU A 25 21.95 -3.09 25.04
C LEU A 25 22.03 -4.52 25.56
N LEU A 26 22.88 -5.38 24.97
CA LEU A 26 22.93 -6.78 25.35
C LEU A 26 23.44 -6.96 26.79
N PRO A 27 22.84 -7.89 27.57
CA PRO A 27 23.38 -8.27 28.87
C PRO A 27 24.85 -8.70 28.75
N LYS A 28 25.66 -8.43 29.77
CA LYS A 28 27.09 -8.79 29.76
C LYS A 28 27.24 -10.30 29.51
N ARG A 29 28.14 -10.66 28.58
CA ARG A 29 28.38 -12.03 28.05
C ARG A 29 28.60 -13.12 29.09
N GLU A 30 28.89 -12.77 30.35
CA GLU A 30 29.20 -13.74 31.41
C GLU A 30 27.97 -14.55 31.89
N GLU A 31 26.75 -14.17 31.52
CA GLU A 31 25.54 -14.84 32.04
C GLU A 31 24.80 -15.77 31.05
N TRP A 32 24.92 -15.62 29.72
CA TRP A 32 24.08 -16.42 28.79
C TRP A 32 24.74 -16.60 27.40
N ASN A 33 25.10 -17.84 27.04
CA ASN A 33 25.60 -18.22 25.70
C ASN A 33 24.50 -18.30 24.62
N GLU A 34 23.24 -18.02 24.96
CA GLU A 34 22.09 -18.21 24.06
C GLU A 34 21.90 -17.11 22.99
N TRP A 35 22.76 -16.09 23.00
CA TRP A 35 22.67 -14.91 22.10
C TRP A 35 23.68 -14.92 20.96
N ASP A 36 24.30 -16.07 20.69
CA ASP A 36 25.59 -16.17 20.00
C ASP A 36 25.60 -15.48 18.61
N GLY A 37 26.04 -14.23 18.60
CA GLY A 37 26.13 -13.37 17.42
C GLY A 37 25.95 -11.89 17.75
N ALA A 38 26.87 -11.05 17.27
CA ALA A 38 26.63 -9.60 17.25
C ALA A 38 25.37 -9.32 16.41
N ALA A 39 24.51 -8.43 16.88
CA ALA A 39 23.46 -7.85 16.06
C ALA A 39 24.09 -7.34 14.76
N ALA A 40 23.46 -7.66 13.63
CA ALA A 40 23.93 -7.32 12.30
C ALA A 40 22.74 -7.20 11.34
N ALA A 41 22.95 -6.45 10.26
CA ALA A 41 22.02 -6.45 9.13
C ALA A 41 22.01 -7.83 8.44
N PRO A 42 20.90 -8.23 7.80
CA PRO A 42 20.88 -9.46 7.02
C PRO A 42 21.90 -9.43 5.88
N GLU A 43 22.36 -10.60 5.46
CA GLU A 43 23.40 -10.71 4.43
C GLU A 43 23.01 -10.03 3.11
N GLY A 44 23.85 -9.09 2.67
CA GLY A 44 23.62 -8.27 1.47
C GLY A 44 22.90 -6.95 1.74
N PHE A 45 22.57 -6.64 2.99
CA PHE A 45 21.97 -5.38 3.41
C PHE A 45 22.90 -4.60 4.35
N LEU A 46 22.80 -3.27 4.32
CA LEU A 46 23.67 -2.36 5.07
C LEU A 46 23.03 -1.81 6.35
N THR A 47 21.72 -1.99 6.53
CA THR A 47 20.93 -1.34 7.58
C THR A 47 19.98 -2.30 8.28
N GLY A 48 19.58 -1.96 9.50
CA GLY A 48 18.67 -2.77 10.30
C GLY A 48 19.37 -3.91 11.04
N VAL A 49 18.58 -4.66 11.80
CA VAL A 49 19.04 -5.84 12.54
C VAL A 49 18.12 -7.03 12.27
N GLU A 50 18.70 -8.17 11.90
CA GLU A 50 18.00 -9.45 11.78
C GLU A 50 18.05 -10.22 13.10
N PHE A 51 16.90 -10.72 13.54
CA PHE A 51 16.75 -11.61 14.68
C PHE A 51 16.25 -12.98 14.21
N SER A 52 16.97 -14.04 14.55
CA SER A 52 16.57 -15.42 14.25
C SER A 52 15.54 -15.94 15.27
N ALA A 53 14.85 -17.02 14.90
CA ALA A 53 14.00 -17.77 15.82
C ALA A 53 14.70 -18.16 17.13
N GLN A 54 15.99 -18.54 17.08
CA GLN A 54 16.74 -18.88 18.30
C GLN A 54 16.85 -17.69 19.24
N ARG A 55 17.23 -16.51 18.72
CA ARG A 55 17.37 -15.28 19.53
C ARG A 55 16.01 -14.80 20.06
N ILE A 56 14.95 -14.92 19.28
CA ILE A 56 13.59 -14.60 19.73
C ILE A 56 13.15 -15.58 20.83
N ASN A 57 13.41 -16.87 20.69
CA ASN A 57 13.09 -17.87 21.71
C ASN A 57 13.84 -17.65 23.02
N ALA A 58 15.13 -17.31 22.93
CA ALA A 58 15.90 -16.97 24.10
C ALA A 58 15.36 -15.66 24.74
N ALA A 59 14.95 -14.66 23.95
CA ALA A 59 14.31 -13.45 24.47
C ALA A 59 13.05 -13.78 25.28
N LEU A 60 12.20 -14.64 24.75
CA LEU A 60 10.95 -15.10 25.40
C LEU A 60 11.20 -15.83 26.73
N LYS A 61 12.36 -16.47 26.90
CA LYS A 61 12.77 -17.17 28.13
C LYS A 61 13.54 -16.27 29.11
N SER A 62 14.02 -15.13 28.65
CA SER A 62 14.81 -14.19 29.44
C SER A 62 13.93 -13.29 30.32
N GLY A 63 14.50 -12.77 31.41
CA GLY A 63 13.87 -11.69 32.20
C GLY A 63 13.97 -10.30 31.57
N VAL A 64 14.66 -10.17 30.42
CA VAL A 64 14.96 -8.90 29.74
C VAL A 64 14.72 -9.01 28.21
N PRO A 65 13.54 -9.46 27.76
CA PRO A 65 13.27 -9.75 26.34
C PRO A 65 13.59 -8.59 25.39
N GLU A 66 13.38 -7.36 25.87
CA GLU A 66 13.55 -6.14 25.07
C GLU A 66 14.99 -5.67 24.94
N GLN A 67 15.90 -6.08 25.84
CA GLN A 67 17.33 -5.86 25.66
C GLN A 67 17.89 -6.79 24.59
N VAL A 68 17.30 -7.98 24.50
CA VAL A 68 17.72 -9.03 23.57
C VAL A 68 17.20 -8.76 22.16
N VAL A 69 15.90 -8.47 22.05
CA VAL A 69 15.21 -8.10 20.81
C VAL A 69 14.53 -6.76 21.04
N PRO A 70 15.24 -5.62 20.85
CA PRO A 70 14.69 -4.27 21.05
C PRO A 70 13.77 -3.83 19.90
N SER A 71 12.95 -4.74 19.36
CA SER A 71 11.98 -4.44 18.31
C SER A 71 10.57 -4.53 18.88
N ARG A 72 9.82 -3.43 18.78
CA ARG A 72 8.42 -3.34 19.19
C ARG A 72 7.56 -2.81 18.04
N ASP A 73 6.35 -3.36 17.95
CA ASP A 73 5.25 -2.78 17.17
C ASP A 73 4.48 -1.78 18.04
N THR A 74 4.85 -0.50 17.91
CA THR A 74 4.23 0.59 18.65
C THR A 74 2.87 1.02 18.07
N SER A 75 2.60 0.67 16.82
CA SER A 75 1.34 0.98 16.14
C SER A 75 0.24 -0.04 16.43
N GLY A 76 0.63 -1.29 16.68
CA GLY A 76 -0.26 -2.45 16.77
C GLY A 76 -0.78 -2.98 15.43
N HIS A 77 -0.52 -2.28 14.33
CA HIS A 77 -1.01 -2.64 12.99
C HIS A 77 -0.41 -3.97 12.52
N GLY A 78 0.92 -4.11 12.59
CA GLY A 78 1.61 -5.32 12.14
C GLY A 78 1.20 -6.55 12.96
N THR A 79 1.03 -6.37 14.28
CA THR A 79 0.56 -7.43 15.19
C THR A 79 -0.84 -7.89 14.82
N ALA A 80 -1.78 -6.96 14.59
CA ALA A 80 -3.15 -7.25 14.19
C ALA A 80 -3.22 -7.97 12.82
N VAL A 81 -2.42 -7.53 11.86
CA VAL A 81 -2.30 -8.14 10.53
C VAL A 81 -1.77 -9.58 10.61
N ALA A 82 -0.66 -9.78 11.33
CA ALA A 82 -0.07 -11.10 11.50
C ALA A 82 -1.01 -12.07 12.24
N ALA A 83 -1.79 -11.56 13.20
CA ALA A 83 -2.77 -12.35 13.92
C ALA A 83 -3.89 -12.86 13.01
N ILE A 84 -4.46 -12.01 12.14
CA ILE A 84 -5.50 -12.42 11.18
C ILE A 84 -4.97 -13.52 10.24
N ALA A 85 -3.73 -13.37 9.75
CA ALA A 85 -3.15 -14.34 8.84
C ALA A 85 -2.82 -15.66 9.53
N ALA A 86 -2.29 -15.63 10.76
CA ALA A 86 -1.55 -16.78 11.29
C ALA A 86 -1.62 -16.97 12.82
N ALA A 87 -2.49 -16.30 13.57
CA ALA A 87 -2.60 -16.54 15.01
C ALA A 87 -2.92 -18.01 15.31
N GLY A 88 -2.25 -18.59 16.30
CA GLY A 88 -2.27 -20.05 16.54
C GLY A 88 -3.48 -20.57 17.31
N GLY A 89 -4.51 -19.75 17.55
CA GLY A 89 -5.74 -20.17 18.23
C GLY A 89 -5.62 -20.52 19.73
N ARG A 90 -4.46 -20.31 20.37
CA ARG A 90 -4.24 -20.68 21.79
C ARG A 90 -4.96 -19.78 22.80
N LEU A 91 -5.48 -18.63 22.35
CA LEU A 91 -6.23 -17.69 23.18
C LEU A 91 -7.73 -17.94 23.02
N LEU A 92 -8.46 -17.85 24.14
CA LEU A 92 -9.93 -17.88 24.20
C LEU A 92 -10.54 -19.00 23.33
N GLU A 93 -10.06 -20.23 23.52
CA GLU A 93 -10.57 -21.44 22.85
C GLU A 93 -10.61 -21.35 21.32
N GLY A 94 -9.66 -20.63 20.71
CA GLY A 94 -9.55 -20.53 19.25
C GLY A 94 -10.32 -19.36 18.63
N GLN A 95 -10.99 -18.52 19.44
CA GLN A 95 -11.79 -17.39 18.93
C GLN A 95 -11.00 -16.41 18.04
N TYR A 96 -9.69 -16.32 18.24
CA TYR A 96 -8.78 -15.43 17.50
C TYR A 96 -7.77 -16.23 16.68
N GLN A 97 -8.13 -17.42 16.22
CA GLN A 97 -7.30 -18.20 15.32
C GLN A 97 -7.20 -17.50 13.95
N GLY A 98 -5.98 -17.35 13.45
CA GLY A 98 -5.75 -16.84 12.10
C GLY A 98 -6.01 -17.92 11.05
N VAL A 99 -6.02 -17.52 9.78
CA VAL A 99 -6.36 -18.42 8.67
C VAL A 99 -5.36 -19.59 8.53
N ALA A 100 -4.06 -19.32 8.65
CA ALA A 100 -2.98 -20.31 8.58
C ALA A 100 -2.26 -20.45 9.93
N PRO A 101 -2.90 -21.06 10.95
CA PRO A 101 -2.44 -21.02 12.35
C PRO A 101 -1.14 -21.77 12.62
N GLU A 102 -0.74 -22.68 11.72
CA GLU A 102 0.51 -23.45 11.80
C GLU A 102 1.63 -22.88 10.92
N SER A 103 1.37 -21.80 10.18
CA SER A 103 2.39 -21.18 9.34
C SER A 103 3.54 -20.58 10.16
N GLN A 104 4.73 -20.64 9.58
CA GLN A 104 5.88 -19.86 10.04
C GLN A 104 5.77 -18.43 9.52
N LEU A 105 6.30 -17.49 10.29
CA LEU A 105 6.26 -16.06 9.98
C LEU A 105 7.65 -15.53 9.66
N LEU A 106 7.72 -14.75 8.59
CA LEU A 106 8.86 -13.92 8.25
C LEU A 106 8.42 -12.46 8.37
N VAL A 107 8.97 -11.73 9.34
CA VAL A 107 8.48 -10.40 9.71
C VAL A 107 9.52 -9.35 9.32
N VAL A 108 9.08 -8.29 8.64
CA VAL A 108 9.91 -7.12 8.36
C VAL A 108 9.23 -5.87 8.90
N LYS A 109 9.90 -5.17 9.81
CA LYS A 109 9.52 -3.82 10.22
C LYS A 109 10.26 -2.83 9.35
N MET A 110 9.52 -2.19 8.45
CA MET A 110 10.06 -1.21 7.52
C MET A 110 10.53 0.06 8.25
N GLY A 111 11.55 0.71 7.69
CA GLY A 111 12.08 1.96 8.21
C GLY A 111 11.03 3.07 8.28
N THR A 112 11.16 3.98 9.25
CA THR A 112 10.46 5.26 9.22
C THR A 112 11.18 6.20 8.26
N PRO A 113 10.48 6.85 7.31
CA PRO A 113 11.11 7.84 6.46
C PRO A 113 11.72 8.96 7.31
N ALA A 114 12.87 9.48 6.87
CA ALA A 114 13.40 10.72 7.42
C ALA A 114 12.42 11.87 7.09
N PRO A 115 12.41 12.97 7.87
CA PRO A 115 11.55 14.13 7.63
C PRO A 115 11.62 14.67 6.18
N ASP A 116 12.77 14.49 5.52
CA ASP A 116 13.07 14.99 4.17
C ASP A 116 13.17 13.88 3.09
N SER A 117 12.70 12.65 3.37
CA SER A 117 12.79 11.55 2.39
C SER A 117 11.46 11.23 1.72
N PHE A 118 11.48 11.00 0.40
CA PHE A 118 10.38 10.34 -0.31
C PHE A 118 10.05 8.99 0.36
N PRO A 119 8.78 8.63 0.60
CA PRO A 119 8.45 7.60 1.59
C PRO A 119 8.55 6.17 1.04
N LYS A 120 9.15 5.28 1.83
CA LYS A 120 8.85 3.83 1.98
C LYS A 120 9.07 2.88 0.81
N THR A 121 9.27 3.34 -0.43
CA THR A 121 9.41 2.45 -1.59
C THR A 121 10.74 1.68 -1.58
N THR A 122 11.85 2.30 -1.17
CA THR A 122 13.15 1.62 -1.05
C THR A 122 13.18 0.58 0.07
N GLU A 123 12.59 0.90 1.22
CA GLU A 123 12.43 0.03 2.37
C GLU A 123 11.58 -1.19 2.02
N LEU A 124 10.47 -0.96 1.30
CA LEU A 124 9.61 -2.01 0.76
C LEU A 124 10.35 -2.89 -0.24
N MET A 125 11.07 -2.30 -1.20
CA MET A 125 11.83 -3.07 -2.20
C MET A 125 12.87 -3.96 -1.52
N ARG A 126 13.61 -3.42 -0.54
CA ARG A 126 14.57 -4.18 0.27
C ARG A 126 13.89 -5.28 1.09
N ALA A 127 12.75 -4.98 1.73
CA ALA A 127 11.96 -5.95 2.48
C ALA A 127 11.55 -7.13 1.60
N LEU A 128 11.04 -6.85 0.39
CA LEU A 128 10.64 -7.85 -0.59
C LEU A 128 11.83 -8.68 -1.09
N THR A 129 12.96 -8.05 -1.41
CA THR A 129 14.20 -8.77 -1.74
C THR A 129 14.62 -9.70 -0.61
N TYR A 130 14.58 -9.22 0.64
CA TYR A 130 14.95 -10.01 1.81
C TYR A 130 14.03 -11.23 1.99
N VAL A 131 12.70 -11.04 1.97
CA VAL A 131 11.77 -12.15 2.25
C VAL A 131 11.79 -13.22 1.17
N VAL A 132 11.90 -12.82 -0.10
CA VAL A 132 12.00 -13.76 -1.22
C VAL A 132 13.34 -14.50 -1.19
N LYS A 133 14.46 -13.80 -0.93
CA LYS A 133 15.77 -14.42 -0.78
C LYS A 133 15.74 -15.46 0.35
N LYS A 134 15.20 -15.12 1.52
CA LYS A 134 15.06 -16.05 2.65
C LYS A 134 14.18 -17.25 2.34
N ALA A 135 13.05 -17.05 1.66
CA ALA A 135 12.19 -18.17 1.27
C ALA A 135 12.90 -19.14 0.33
N VAL A 136 13.66 -18.63 -0.64
CA VAL A 136 14.49 -19.44 -1.54
C VAL A 136 15.59 -20.18 -0.77
N GLU A 137 16.31 -19.51 0.14
CA GLU A 137 17.33 -20.14 0.99
C GLU A 137 16.77 -21.28 1.86
N LEU A 138 15.56 -21.11 2.38
CA LEU A 138 14.87 -22.10 3.19
C LEU A 138 14.19 -23.19 2.37
N GLY A 139 14.09 -23.04 1.04
CA GLY A 139 13.35 -23.96 0.16
C GLY A 139 11.84 -23.99 0.43
N MET A 140 11.27 -22.89 0.93
CA MET A 140 9.86 -22.81 1.34
C MET A 140 9.03 -21.94 0.38
N PRO A 141 7.76 -22.29 0.12
CA PRO A 141 6.83 -21.38 -0.55
C PRO A 141 6.53 -20.15 0.33
N LEU A 142 6.24 -19.02 -0.31
CA LEU A 142 6.11 -17.72 0.37
C LEU A 142 4.79 -17.02 0.03
N ALA A 143 3.96 -16.76 1.05
CA ALA A 143 2.82 -15.85 0.95
C ALA A 143 3.19 -14.51 1.60
N VAL A 144 3.31 -13.46 0.81
CA VAL A 144 3.62 -12.10 1.28
C VAL A 144 2.33 -11.33 1.48
N ASN A 145 2.14 -10.74 2.66
CA ASN A 145 1.09 -9.76 2.90
C ASN A 145 1.68 -8.34 2.87
N LEU A 146 1.17 -7.49 1.98
CA LEU A 146 1.49 -6.07 1.92
C LEU A 146 0.26 -5.23 2.31
N SER A 147 0.16 -4.93 3.60
CA SER A 147 -0.87 -4.03 4.14
C SER A 147 -0.40 -2.58 4.17
N PHE A 148 0.20 -2.13 3.07
CA PHE A 148 0.81 -0.81 2.90
C PHE A 148 0.49 -0.25 1.51
N GLY A 149 0.24 1.05 1.42
CA GLY A 149 0.13 1.73 0.14
C GLY A 149 0.13 3.25 0.30
N ASN A 150 0.28 3.96 -0.81
CA ASN A 150 0.14 5.40 -0.91
C ASN A 150 -0.60 5.80 -2.21
N THR A 151 -0.89 7.09 -2.36
CA THR A 151 -1.58 7.63 -3.54
C THR A 151 -0.62 8.26 -4.56
N TYR A 152 0.70 8.14 -4.36
CA TYR A 152 1.70 8.79 -5.18
C TYR A 152 2.11 7.93 -6.38
N GLY A 153 1.75 8.38 -7.58
CA GLY A 153 2.03 7.70 -8.85
C GLY A 153 0.83 7.71 -9.80
N SER A 154 0.99 7.06 -10.96
CA SER A 154 0.01 7.03 -12.07
C SER A 154 -1.12 6.01 -11.91
N HIS A 155 -1.02 5.08 -10.95
CA HIS A 155 -2.03 4.03 -10.67
C HIS A 155 -2.34 3.08 -11.83
N ASP A 156 -1.38 2.90 -12.73
CA ASP A 156 -1.52 2.11 -13.97
C ASP A 156 -0.57 0.89 -14.03
N GLY A 157 0.08 0.53 -12.93
CA GLY A 157 1.00 -0.60 -12.88
C GLY A 157 2.40 -0.30 -13.42
N THR A 158 2.68 0.94 -13.85
CA THR A 158 3.93 1.27 -14.56
C THR A 158 5.03 1.85 -13.68
N SER A 159 4.74 2.21 -12.41
CA SER A 159 5.77 2.78 -11.53
C SER A 159 6.89 1.77 -11.25
N LEU A 160 8.08 2.29 -10.91
CA LEU A 160 9.25 1.46 -10.61
C LEU A 160 8.98 0.42 -9.52
N VAL A 161 8.25 0.80 -8.47
CA VAL A 161 7.94 -0.10 -7.34
C VAL A 161 6.96 -1.21 -7.76
N GLU A 162 5.97 -0.90 -8.59
CA GLU A 162 5.02 -1.89 -9.10
C GLU A 162 5.70 -2.89 -10.04
N ARG A 163 6.52 -2.39 -10.98
CA ARG A 163 7.30 -3.24 -11.88
C ARG A 163 8.31 -4.11 -11.11
N PHE A 164 8.90 -3.57 -10.06
CA PHE A 164 9.78 -4.33 -9.18
C PHE A 164 9.00 -5.44 -8.47
N ILE A 165 7.82 -5.14 -7.92
CA ILE A 165 6.97 -6.14 -7.26
C ILE A 165 6.54 -7.24 -8.24
N ASP A 166 6.17 -6.87 -9.47
CA ASP A 166 5.83 -7.81 -10.54
C ASP A 166 7.02 -8.72 -10.91
N ASN A 167 8.25 -8.22 -10.86
CA ASN A 167 9.44 -9.07 -11.08
C ASN A 167 9.74 -9.96 -9.87
N VAL A 168 9.51 -9.47 -8.66
CA VAL A 168 9.76 -10.22 -7.42
C VAL A 168 8.74 -11.34 -7.23
N SER A 169 7.48 -11.14 -7.64
CA SER A 169 6.46 -12.19 -7.56
C SER A 169 6.78 -13.41 -8.42
N GLU A 170 7.59 -13.25 -9.47
CA GLU A 170 8.04 -14.34 -10.35
C GLU A 170 9.20 -15.16 -9.78
N ILE A 171 9.79 -14.75 -8.65
CA ILE A 171 10.93 -15.44 -8.04
C ILE A 171 10.43 -16.49 -7.05
N GLY A 172 10.88 -17.74 -7.23
CA GLY A 172 10.57 -18.85 -6.32
C GLY A 172 9.11 -19.29 -6.44
N ARG A 173 8.53 -19.74 -5.32
CA ARG A 173 7.11 -20.13 -5.21
C ARG A 173 6.39 -19.09 -4.36
N THR A 174 6.19 -17.91 -4.95
CA THR A 174 5.77 -16.69 -4.22
C THR A 174 4.36 -16.28 -4.63
N VAL A 175 3.58 -15.80 -3.66
CA VAL A 175 2.34 -15.03 -3.85
C VAL A 175 2.46 -13.74 -3.07
N ILE A 176 2.02 -12.62 -3.66
CA ILE A 176 1.97 -11.32 -2.99
C ILE A 176 0.52 -10.84 -2.96
N CYS A 177 -0.04 -10.67 -1.76
CA CYS A 177 -1.36 -10.08 -1.55
C CYS A 177 -1.20 -8.64 -1.05
N VAL A 178 -1.93 -7.70 -1.64
CA VAL A 178 -1.84 -6.26 -1.33
C VAL A 178 -3.23 -5.73 -1.02
N GLY A 179 -3.39 -4.99 0.08
CA GLY A 179 -4.64 -4.28 0.35
C GLY A 179 -4.89 -3.20 -0.71
N SER A 180 -6.12 -3.07 -1.20
CA SER A 180 -6.50 -2.08 -2.23
C SER A 180 -6.38 -0.62 -1.80
N GLY A 181 -6.31 -0.33 -0.49
CA GLY A 181 -6.21 1.02 0.06
C GLY A 181 -7.54 1.54 0.61
N ASN A 182 -7.46 2.56 1.46
CA ASN A 182 -8.63 3.10 2.18
C ASN A 182 -9.10 4.47 1.62
N GLU A 183 -8.78 4.77 0.36
CA GLU A 183 -9.05 6.07 -0.27
C GLU A 183 -10.40 6.13 -1.02
N GLY A 184 -11.18 5.05 -1.00
CA GLY A 184 -12.42 4.91 -1.78
C GLY A 184 -13.50 5.95 -1.46
N ALA A 185 -13.55 6.44 -0.22
CA ALA A 185 -14.47 7.50 0.22
C ALA A 185 -13.74 8.79 0.66
N ALA A 186 -12.41 8.86 0.47
CA ALA A 186 -11.58 9.96 0.94
C ALA A 186 -11.74 11.26 0.13
N ALA A 187 -12.37 11.19 -1.05
CA ALA A 187 -12.51 12.33 -1.97
C ALA A 187 -11.16 12.98 -2.37
N GLY A 188 -10.08 12.20 -2.36
CA GLY A 188 -8.73 12.62 -2.76
C GLY A 188 -8.40 12.42 -4.23
N HIS A 189 -9.36 11.98 -5.06
CA HIS A 189 -9.16 11.74 -6.49
C HIS A 189 -10.25 12.38 -7.36
N VAL A 190 -9.86 12.98 -8.48
CA VAL A 190 -10.75 13.46 -9.55
C VAL A 190 -10.16 13.05 -10.89
N ALA A 191 -10.99 12.49 -11.77
CA ALA A 191 -10.61 12.21 -13.15
C ALA A 191 -11.55 12.90 -14.13
N GLY A 192 -11.08 13.11 -15.36
CA GLY A 192 -11.90 13.62 -16.44
C GLY A 192 -11.29 13.36 -17.80
N SER A 193 -12.03 13.73 -18.85
CA SER A 193 -11.58 13.62 -20.23
C SER A 193 -12.15 14.75 -21.09
N PHE A 194 -11.34 15.26 -22.01
CA PHE A 194 -11.80 16.15 -23.10
C PHE A 194 -12.25 15.38 -24.35
N GLY A 195 -12.03 14.06 -24.39
CA GLY A 195 -12.29 13.21 -25.56
C GLY A 195 -11.43 13.56 -26.78
N ARG A 196 -11.53 12.73 -27.82
CA ARG A 196 -10.71 12.83 -29.04
C ARG A 196 -10.96 14.06 -29.93
N LEU A 197 -12.19 14.59 -29.94
CA LEU A 197 -12.61 15.58 -30.96
C LEU A 197 -13.59 16.68 -30.48
N SER A 198 -14.08 16.63 -29.23
CA SER A 198 -15.21 17.48 -28.79
C SER A 198 -14.88 18.47 -27.67
N GLY A 199 -13.70 18.38 -27.05
CA GLY A 199 -13.31 19.18 -25.88
C GLY A 199 -12.22 20.22 -26.12
N ILE A 200 -11.73 20.41 -27.36
CA ILE A 200 -10.71 21.43 -27.65
C ILE A 200 -11.28 22.81 -27.34
N GLY A 201 -10.62 23.54 -26.44
CA GLY A 201 -11.07 24.85 -25.96
C GLY A 201 -12.08 24.79 -24.81
N GLN A 202 -12.67 23.64 -24.49
CA GLN A 202 -13.49 23.50 -23.27
C GLN A 202 -12.61 23.59 -22.03
N GLU A 203 -13.08 24.31 -21.04
CA GLU A 203 -12.44 24.41 -19.73
C GLU A 203 -13.24 23.58 -18.72
N ARG A 204 -12.54 22.80 -17.90
CA ARG A 204 -13.10 22.05 -16.78
C ARG A 204 -12.54 22.66 -15.51
N GLN A 205 -13.43 23.08 -14.62
CA GLN A 205 -13.06 23.58 -13.30
C GLN A 205 -13.17 22.44 -12.29
N ILE A 206 -12.10 22.21 -11.55
CA ILE A 206 -12.02 21.27 -10.44
C ILE A 206 -11.86 22.09 -9.17
N GLU A 207 -12.75 21.88 -8.21
CA GLU A 207 -12.76 22.60 -6.95
C GLU A 207 -12.18 21.71 -5.85
N LEU A 208 -11.17 22.25 -5.15
CA LEU A 208 -10.51 21.64 -4.01
C LEU A 208 -10.81 22.49 -2.77
N SER A 209 -11.50 21.90 -1.79
CA SER A 209 -11.59 22.48 -0.45
C SER A 209 -10.26 22.21 0.25
N VAL A 210 -9.64 23.25 0.82
CA VAL A 210 -8.49 23.14 1.73
C VAL A 210 -8.95 23.55 3.13
N ALA A 211 -8.81 22.63 4.09
CA ALA A 211 -9.23 22.88 5.46
C ALA A 211 -8.34 23.91 6.15
N ALA A 212 -8.90 24.56 7.17
CA ALA A 212 -8.10 25.35 8.11
C ALA A 212 -6.97 24.50 8.71
N TYR A 213 -5.85 25.16 9.00
CA TYR A 213 -4.66 24.55 9.60
C TYR A 213 -4.00 23.43 8.77
N GLN A 214 -4.25 23.35 7.46
CA GLN A 214 -3.50 22.47 6.57
C GLN A 214 -2.07 23.01 6.44
N ARG A 215 -1.07 22.26 6.93
CA ARG A 215 0.33 22.72 6.92
C ARG A 215 0.89 22.75 5.52
N THR A 216 0.85 21.62 4.83
CA THR A 216 1.31 21.44 3.46
C THR A 216 0.57 20.27 2.84
N PHE A 217 0.49 20.21 1.52
CA PHE A 217 0.03 19.06 0.75
C PHE A 217 0.48 19.23 -0.70
N ASN A 218 0.32 18.19 -1.51
CA ASN A 218 0.56 18.27 -2.93
C ASN A 218 -0.66 17.86 -3.76
N ILE A 219 -0.59 18.15 -5.04
CA ILE A 219 -1.52 17.65 -6.05
C ILE A 219 -0.68 17.07 -7.18
N GLN A 220 -0.93 15.82 -7.51
CA GLN A 220 -0.36 15.18 -8.68
C GLN A 220 -1.39 15.21 -9.80
N VAL A 221 -1.03 15.78 -10.95
CA VAL A 221 -1.84 15.72 -12.17
C VAL A 221 -1.16 14.78 -13.15
N TRP A 222 -1.82 13.67 -13.47
CA TRP A 222 -1.37 12.68 -14.43
C TRP A 222 -2.13 12.83 -15.74
N LYS A 223 -1.41 12.78 -16.85
CA LYS A 223 -1.98 12.74 -18.20
C LYS A 223 -1.05 12.00 -19.16
N GLU A 224 -1.56 11.70 -20.34
CA GLU A 224 -0.74 11.23 -21.45
C GLU A 224 0.21 12.34 -21.91
N TYR A 225 1.48 12.02 -22.15
CA TYR A 225 2.49 13.02 -22.56
C TYR A 225 2.18 13.70 -23.91
N VAL A 226 1.44 13.01 -24.78
CA VAL A 226 1.03 13.54 -26.09
C VAL A 226 -0.05 14.63 -25.99
N ASP A 227 -0.75 14.71 -24.86
CA ASP A 227 -1.84 15.67 -24.66
C ASP A 227 -1.28 17.00 -24.12
N PHE A 228 -1.73 18.12 -24.71
CA PHE A 228 -1.41 19.47 -24.25
C PHE A 228 -2.62 20.12 -23.58
N PHE A 229 -2.46 20.42 -22.29
CA PHE A 229 -3.44 21.15 -21.50
C PHE A 229 -2.90 22.53 -21.10
N ARG A 230 -3.80 23.50 -21.02
CA ARG A 230 -3.56 24.74 -20.26
C ARG A 230 -4.13 24.54 -18.87
N ILE A 231 -3.30 24.70 -17.84
CA ILE A 231 -3.72 24.57 -16.44
C ILE A 231 -3.58 25.91 -15.76
N ARG A 232 -4.65 26.35 -15.10
CA ARG A 232 -4.69 27.54 -14.25
C ARG A 232 -4.99 27.12 -12.83
N LEU A 233 -4.31 27.71 -11.87
CA LEU A 233 -4.59 27.53 -10.45
C LEU A 233 -5.03 28.87 -9.88
N ILE A 234 -6.19 28.87 -9.23
CA ILE A 234 -6.80 30.04 -8.60
C ILE A 234 -6.86 29.81 -7.09
N SER A 235 -6.31 30.74 -6.31
CA SER A 235 -6.33 30.73 -4.86
C SER A 235 -7.68 31.20 -4.29
N PRO A 236 -7.99 30.96 -3.01
CA PRO A 236 -9.26 31.35 -2.39
C PRO A 236 -9.56 32.85 -2.46
N GLY A 237 -8.54 33.71 -2.42
CA GLY A 237 -8.66 35.16 -2.59
C GLY A 237 -8.68 35.63 -4.05
N GLY A 238 -8.63 34.71 -5.03
CA GLY A 238 -8.75 34.99 -6.45
C GLY A 238 -7.43 35.29 -7.18
N GLY A 239 -6.28 35.10 -6.54
CA GLY A 239 -4.99 35.13 -7.20
C GLY A 239 -4.87 33.96 -8.20
N GLU A 240 -4.24 34.19 -9.34
CA GLU A 240 -4.19 33.21 -10.43
C GLU A 240 -2.77 33.01 -10.96
N ILE A 241 -2.41 31.76 -11.25
CA ILE A 241 -1.25 31.40 -12.06
C ILE A 241 -1.63 30.54 -13.26
N VAL A 242 -0.87 30.67 -14.34
CA VAL A 242 -0.95 29.81 -15.52
C VAL A 242 0.29 28.92 -15.55
N VAL A 243 0.10 27.61 -15.61
CA VAL A 243 1.20 26.65 -15.71
C VAL A 243 1.57 26.42 -17.17
N ASP A 244 2.78 26.83 -17.54
CA ASP A 244 3.35 26.55 -18.86
C ASP A 244 3.98 25.16 -18.91
N ILE A 245 3.17 24.14 -19.22
CA ILE A 245 3.58 22.73 -19.27
C ILE A 245 4.56 22.42 -20.43
N SER A 246 4.85 23.37 -21.33
CA SER A 246 5.82 23.17 -22.42
C SER A 246 7.27 23.28 -21.96
N ARG A 247 7.49 23.79 -20.74
CA ARG A 247 8.81 23.93 -20.13
C ARG A 247 8.93 22.95 -18.95
N PRO A 248 9.69 21.85 -19.11
CA PRO A 248 9.97 20.94 -18.01
C PRO A 248 10.69 21.63 -16.84
N GLY A 249 10.61 21.01 -15.66
CA GLY A 249 11.32 21.44 -14.46
C GLY A 249 10.46 22.20 -13.45
N ALA A 250 11.13 22.68 -12.39
CA ALA A 250 10.49 23.30 -11.23
C ALA A 250 10.38 24.82 -11.39
N ARG A 251 9.24 25.37 -10.95
CA ARG A 251 8.95 26.80 -10.84
C ARG A 251 8.20 27.08 -9.55
N SER A 252 8.49 28.21 -8.93
CA SER A 252 7.79 28.65 -7.72
C SER A 252 6.90 29.85 -8.05
N TYR A 253 5.70 29.84 -7.46
CA TYR A 253 4.75 30.94 -7.52
C TYR A 253 4.25 31.25 -6.12
N ILE A 254 4.01 32.52 -5.82
CA ILE A 254 3.42 32.93 -4.54
C ILE A 254 2.00 33.39 -4.81
N LEU A 255 1.04 32.70 -4.19
CA LEU A 255 -0.37 33.04 -4.17
C LEU A 255 -0.76 33.29 -2.72
N GLU A 256 -1.04 34.54 -2.37
CA GLU A 256 -1.36 34.94 -0.99
C GLU A 256 -0.26 34.54 0.01
N ASN A 257 -0.56 33.70 1.00
CA ASN A 257 0.38 33.19 2.00
C ASN A 257 0.86 31.77 1.65
N THR A 258 0.68 31.35 0.40
CA THR A 258 1.03 30.01 -0.08
C THR A 258 2.05 30.11 -1.20
N GLU A 259 3.19 29.47 -1.03
CA GLU A 259 4.13 29.17 -2.11
C GLU A 259 3.70 27.88 -2.79
N VAL A 260 3.50 27.93 -4.11
CA VAL A 260 3.16 26.78 -4.94
C VAL A 260 4.35 26.43 -5.81
N LEU A 261 5.03 25.33 -5.48
CA LEU A 261 6.09 24.76 -6.29
C LEU A 261 5.46 23.86 -7.36
N VAL A 262 5.58 24.25 -8.63
CA VAL A 262 5.10 23.46 -9.77
C VAL A 262 6.27 22.79 -10.46
N TYR A 263 6.25 21.45 -10.48
CA TYR A 263 7.19 20.64 -11.24
C TYR A 263 6.48 19.99 -12.42
N VAL A 264 6.99 20.27 -13.63
CA VAL A 264 6.52 19.63 -14.86
C VAL A 264 7.53 18.55 -15.24
N GLY A 265 7.12 17.29 -15.07
CA GLY A 265 7.94 16.13 -15.38
C GLY A 265 8.03 15.84 -16.87
N GLU A 266 8.99 15.00 -17.25
CA GLU A 266 9.06 14.35 -18.55
C GLU A 266 8.71 12.86 -18.40
N PRO A 267 8.33 12.16 -19.49
CA PRO A 267 8.13 10.73 -19.46
C PRO A 267 9.36 10.00 -18.92
N SER A 268 9.12 8.92 -18.19
CA SER A 268 10.18 8.07 -17.66
C SER A 268 10.40 6.85 -18.56
N PRO A 269 11.54 6.15 -18.45
CA PRO A 269 11.78 4.91 -19.21
C PRO A 269 10.73 3.81 -19.00
N TYR A 270 9.93 3.90 -17.94
CA TYR A 270 8.93 2.90 -17.55
C TYR A 270 7.49 3.41 -17.65
N SER A 271 7.24 4.71 -17.85
CA SER A 271 5.91 5.27 -18.04
C SER A 271 5.90 6.39 -19.09
N VAL A 272 4.94 6.29 -20.02
CA VAL A 272 4.68 7.33 -21.04
C VAL A 272 3.79 8.45 -20.50
N ASN A 273 3.26 8.31 -19.28
CA ASN A 273 2.47 9.34 -18.63
C ASN A 273 3.38 10.46 -18.12
N GLN A 274 2.83 11.66 -18.14
CA GLN A 274 3.48 12.87 -17.64
C GLN A 274 2.85 13.27 -16.31
N GLU A 275 3.71 13.51 -15.31
CA GLU A 275 3.33 14.11 -14.04
C GLU A 275 3.48 15.64 -14.11
N ILE A 276 2.47 16.35 -13.63
CA ILE A 276 2.59 17.75 -13.22
C ILE A 276 2.27 17.79 -11.73
N TYR A 277 3.28 18.11 -10.94
CA TYR A 277 3.22 18.08 -9.49
C TYR A 277 3.15 19.51 -8.94
N PHE A 278 2.17 19.76 -8.08
CA PHE A 278 2.00 21.01 -7.35
C PHE A 278 2.27 20.74 -5.88
N ASP A 279 3.27 21.40 -5.29
CA ASP A 279 3.52 21.38 -3.85
C ASP A 279 3.04 22.68 -3.22
N PHE A 280 2.17 22.60 -2.22
CA PHE A 280 1.61 23.75 -1.53
C PHE A 280 2.33 23.91 -0.19
N LEU A 281 3.17 24.94 -0.12
CA LEU A 281 4.01 25.26 1.02
C LEU A 281 3.51 26.54 1.69
N PRO A 282 3.41 26.59 3.02
CA PRO A 282 2.98 27.78 3.72
C PRO A 282 4.13 28.79 3.80
N GLN A 283 3.86 30.08 3.56
CA GLN A 283 4.82 31.15 3.86
C GLN A 283 5.02 31.35 5.37
N TYR A 284 4.03 30.94 6.16
CA TYR A 284 4.05 30.99 7.62
C TYR A 284 3.81 29.60 8.21
N SER A 285 2.57 29.30 8.62
CA SER A 285 2.25 28.07 9.35
C SER A 285 1.31 27.14 8.58
N TYR A 286 0.47 27.68 7.71
CA TYR A 286 -0.58 26.96 7.02
C TYR A 286 -0.80 27.51 5.61
N VAL A 287 -1.20 26.63 4.70
CA VAL A 287 -1.68 26.98 3.36
C VAL A 287 -3.00 27.73 3.51
N ASP A 288 -3.26 28.68 2.60
CA ASP A 288 -4.51 29.45 2.61
C ASP A 288 -5.72 28.51 2.48
N ALA A 289 -6.58 28.55 3.49
CA ALA A 289 -7.77 27.71 3.56
C ALA A 289 -8.91 28.28 2.69
N GLY A 290 -9.78 27.41 2.19
CA GLY A 290 -10.88 27.78 1.32
C GLY A 290 -10.89 26.98 0.03
N ILE A 291 -11.55 27.52 -1.00
CA ILE A 291 -11.72 26.83 -2.28
C ILE A 291 -10.59 27.24 -3.22
N TRP A 292 -9.72 26.28 -3.53
CA TRP A 292 -8.77 26.38 -4.62
C TRP A 292 -9.43 25.83 -5.88
N SER A 293 -9.31 26.54 -7.00
CA SER A 293 -9.86 26.10 -8.29
C SER A 293 -8.74 25.77 -9.26
N ILE A 294 -8.80 24.59 -9.85
CA ILE A 294 -7.89 24.14 -10.91
C ILE A 294 -8.69 24.11 -12.21
N LEU A 295 -8.34 24.97 -13.15
CA LEU A 295 -9.01 25.03 -14.44
C LEU A 295 -8.11 24.37 -15.48
N ILE A 296 -8.60 23.30 -16.09
CA ILE A 296 -7.90 22.54 -17.11
C ILE A 296 -8.61 22.77 -18.43
N GLN A 297 -7.86 23.15 -19.46
CA GLN A 297 -8.36 23.32 -20.81
C GLN A 297 -7.59 22.43 -21.78
N GLY A 298 -8.30 21.59 -22.53
CA GLY A 298 -7.72 20.80 -23.61
C GLY A 298 -7.33 21.70 -24.79
N VAL A 299 -6.03 21.84 -25.06
CA VAL A 299 -5.52 22.63 -26.20
C VAL A 299 -5.31 21.74 -27.42
N GLN A 300 -4.63 20.62 -27.23
CA GLN A 300 -4.44 19.60 -28.26
C GLN A 300 -4.46 18.24 -27.58
N THR A 301 -5.44 17.39 -27.91
CA THR A 301 -5.67 16.14 -27.20
C THR A 301 -5.83 14.96 -28.16
N VAL A 302 -5.21 13.85 -27.82
CA VAL A 302 -5.38 12.52 -28.44
C VAL A 302 -6.31 11.67 -27.60
N THR A 303 -6.10 11.58 -26.28
CA THR A 303 -7.09 10.95 -25.38
C THR A 303 -7.83 12.02 -24.58
N GLY A 304 -7.08 13.03 -24.12
CA GLY A 304 -7.59 14.11 -23.30
C GLY A 304 -7.89 13.69 -21.86
N ASN A 305 -7.43 12.50 -21.44
CA ASN A 305 -7.65 11.99 -20.09
C ASN A 305 -6.71 12.67 -19.09
N TYR A 306 -7.24 12.92 -17.90
CA TYR A 306 -6.45 13.38 -16.77
C TYR A 306 -6.96 12.77 -15.46
N ASP A 307 -6.04 12.58 -14.52
CA ASP A 307 -6.30 12.13 -13.17
C ASP A 307 -5.57 13.06 -12.19
N LEU A 308 -6.25 13.50 -11.13
CA LEU A 308 -5.70 14.35 -10.08
C LEU A 308 -5.78 13.61 -8.75
N TYR A 309 -4.65 13.49 -8.06
CA TYR A 309 -4.56 12.83 -6.77
C TYR A 309 -4.01 13.77 -5.70
N LEU A 310 -4.66 13.74 -4.54
CA LEU A 310 -4.10 14.23 -3.28
C LEU A 310 -3.28 13.13 -2.59
N PRO A 311 -2.42 13.50 -1.62
CA PRO A 311 -1.88 12.57 -0.64
C PRO A 311 -2.97 11.75 0.04
N SER A 312 -2.57 10.62 0.64
CA SER A 312 -3.49 9.79 1.41
C SER A 312 -4.21 10.61 2.48
N SER A 313 -5.50 10.36 2.64
CA SER A 313 -6.35 11.06 3.62
C SER A 313 -5.79 11.09 5.04
N VAL A 314 -4.97 10.11 5.45
CA VAL A 314 -4.37 10.07 6.79
C VAL A 314 -3.33 11.17 7.07
N VAL A 315 -2.80 11.84 6.03
CA VAL A 315 -1.88 12.99 6.18
C VAL A 315 -2.54 14.32 5.86
N LEU A 316 -3.83 14.32 5.51
CA LEU A 316 -4.61 15.51 5.21
C LEU A 316 -5.54 15.82 6.38
N ASN A 317 -5.88 17.10 6.54
CA ASN A 317 -7.01 17.45 7.39
C ASN A 317 -8.32 17.01 6.71
N GLU A 318 -9.32 16.58 7.48
CA GLU A 318 -10.56 15.97 6.97
C GLU A 318 -11.33 16.85 5.95
N GLY A 319 -11.21 18.17 6.06
CA GLY A 319 -11.83 19.12 5.11
C GLY A 319 -11.04 19.36 3.82
N THR A 320 -9.82 18.81 3.69
CA THR A 320 -8.95 18.97 2.52
C THR A 320 -9.26 17.87 1.49
N ARG A 321 -10.15 18.17 0.54
CA ARG A 321 -10.71 17.19 -0.41
C ARG A 321 -11.34 17.85 -1.63
N TYR A 322 -11.50 17.09 -2.71
CA TYR A 322 -12.25 17.56 -3.87
C TYR A 322 -13.75 17.62 -3.59
N PHE A 323 -14.41 18.64 -4.13
CA PHE A 323 -15.87 18.80 -3.99
C PHE A 323 -16.65 17.76 -4.78
N THR A 324 -16.20 17.48 -6.01
CA THR A 324 -16.83 16.51 -6.92
C THR A 324 -15.83 15.39 -7.25
N PRO A 325 -15.54 14.48 -6.29
CA PRO A 325 -14.53 13.44 -6.47
C PRO A 325 -14.99 12.36 -7.45
N THR A 326 -14.03 11.66 -8.04
CA THR A 326 -14.27 10.45 -8.83
C THR A 326 -14.06 9.21 -7.95
N PRO A 327 -15.10 8.37 -7.72
CA PRO A 327 -15.00 7.24 -6.78
C PRO A 327 -14.21 6.03 -7.32
N ALA A 328 -13.96 6.00 -8.64
CA ALA A 328 -13.12 5.01 -9.31
C ALA A 328 -11.64 5.44 -9.31
N LYS A 329 -10.73 4.50 -9.61
CA LYS A 329 -9.27 4.65 -9.56
C LYS A 329 -8.78 5.22 -8.21
N THR A 330 -9.27 4.67 -7.12
CA THR A 330 -8.89 5.01 -5.74
C THR A 330 -8.06 3.93 -5.07
N LEU A 331 -7.53 3.00 -5.87
CA LEU A 331 -6.56 2.00 -5.41
C LEU A 331 -5.28 2.72 -4.93
N THR A 332 -4.59 2.17 -3.94
CA THR A 332 -3.28 2.69 -3.54
C THR A 332 -2.16 1.91 -4.20
N ILE A 333 -1.06 2.55 -4.56
CA ILE A 333 0.16 1.88 -5.03
C ILE A 333 0.82 1.18 -3.83
N PRO A 334 1.22 -0.10 -3.93
CA PRO A 334 1.42 -0.89 -5.16
C PRO A 334 0.30 -1.87 -5.52
N SER A 335 -0.92 -1.69 -5.00
CA SER A 335 -2.04 -2.60 -5.29
C SER A 335 -2.53 -2.55 -6.75
N THR A 336 -2.01 -1.61 -7.54
CA THR A 336 -2.19 -1.49 -8.99
C THR A 336 -1.18 -2.30 -9.81
N ALA A 337 -0.20 -2.96 -9.17
CA ALA A 337 0.73 -3.88 -9.82
C ALA A 337 -0.01 -5.06 -10.48
N SER A 338 0.55 -5.61 -11.56
CA SER A 338 -0.16 -6.55 -12.41
C SER A 338 -0.23 -7.97 -11.83
N LYS A 339 0.82 -8.39 -11.11
CA LYS A 339 1.02 -9.77 -10.64
C LYS A 339 0.86 -9.92 -9.12
N VAL A 340 0.14 -9.00 -8.50
CA VAL A 340 -0.27 -9.14 -7.10
C VAL A 340 -1.75 -9.51 -7.00
N ILE A 341 -2.16 -10.11 -5.88
CA ILE A 341 -3.57 -10.25 -5.51
C ILE A 341 -3.98 -8.99 -4.74
N THR A 342 -4.75 -8.13 -5.38
CA THR A 342 -5.29 -6.90 -4.81
C THR A 342 -6.59 -7.19 -4.10
N VAL A 343 -6.63 -6.87 -2.81
CA VAL A 343 -7.71 -7.26 -1.90
C VAL A 343 -8.53 -6.04 -1.47
N GLY A 344 -9.81 -6.04 -1.87
CA GLY A 344 -10.84 -5.16 -1.35
C GLY A 344 -11.29 -5.56 0.06
N ALA A 345 -11.93 -4.63 0.77
CA ALA A 345 -12.59 -4.90 2.05
C ALA A 345 -14.11 -4.89 1.88
N TYR A 346 -14.79 -5.84 2.51
CA TYR A 346 -16.24 -5.83 2.69
C TYR A 346 -16.64 -5.91 4.17
N ASN A 347 -17.85 -5.48 4.47
CA ASN A 347 -18.48 -5.61 5.77
C ASN A 347 -19.31 -6.90 5.80
N THR A 348 -18.96 -7.83 6.69
CA THR A 348 -19.64 -9.13 6.83
C THR A 348 -21.06 -9.03 7.36
N THR A 349 -21.40 -7.96 8.08
CA THR A 349 -22.74 -7.74 8.64
C THR A 349 -23.75 -7.33 7.56
N PHE A 350 -23.29 -6.52 6.60
CA PHE A 350 -24.14 -5.99 5.54
C PHE A 350 -23.90 -6.66 4.18
N GLU A 351 -22.93 -7.58 4.11
CA GLU A 351 -22.43 -8.22 2.87
C GLU A 351 -22.14 -7.20 1.76
N ALA A 352 -21.67 -6.02 2.15
CA ALA A 352 -21.48 -4.87 1.29
C ALA A 352 -20.01 -4.46 1.21
N TYR A 353 -19.59 -4.00 0.04
CA TYR A 353 -18.25 -3.43 -0.15
C TYR A 353 -18.06 -2.25 0.80
N ALA A 354 -16.93 -2.19 1.49
CA ALA A 354 -16.67 -1.10 2.43
C ALA A 354 -16.45 0.22 1.67
N ASP A 355 -17.07 1.30 2.15
CA ASP A 355 -17.03 2.60 1.44
C ASP A 355 -15.60 3.12 1.26
N PHE A 356 -14.73 2.90 2.25
CA PHE A 356 -13.32 3.27 2.20
C PHE A 356 -12.50 2.43 1.22
N SER A 357 -12.96 1.22 0.85
CA SER A 357 -12.15 0.29 0.08
C SER A 357 -11.88 0.84 -1.32
N GLY A 358 -10.60 0.86 -1.71
CA GLY A 358 -10.15 1.38 -3.00
C GLY A 358 -10.83 0.67 -4.17
N ARG A 359 -11.11 1.42 -5.24
CA ARG A 359 -11.82 0.92 -6.42
C ARG A 359 -10.96 1.12 -7.67
N GLY A 360 -10.90 0.11 -8.53
CA GLY A 360 -10.20 0.20 -9.81
C GLY A 360 -11.05 0.83 -10.91
N TYR A 361 -10.80 0.40 -12.14
CA TYR A 361 -11.39 0.94 -13.36
C TYR A 361 -12.83 0.43 -13.57
N PRO A 362 -13.80 1.30 -13.94
CA PRO A 362 -15.14 0.86 -14.29
C PRO A 362 -15.12 0.09 -15.62
N MET A 363 -15.77 -1.07 -15.65
CA MET A 363 -15.81 -1.99 -16.81
C MET A 363 -16.38 -1.36 -18.11
N GLN A 364 -16.99 -0.17 -18.03
CA GLN A 364 -17.57 0.56 -19.18
C GLN A 364 -16.63 1.55 -19.88
N SER A 365 -15.41 1.81 -19.38
CA SER A 365 -14.44 2.64 -20.12
C SER A 365 -13.82 1.90 -21.32
N ILE A 366 -14.26 0.67 -21.62
CA ILE A 366 -13.88 -0.11 -22.80
C ILE A 366 -14.73 0.34 -24.01
N THR A 367 -14.77 1.65 -24.28
CA THR A 367 -15.24 2.18 -25.56
C THR A 367 -14.02 2.53 -26.41
N ALA A 368 -13.54 1.55 -27.18
CA ALA A 368 -12.67 1.71 -28.36
C ALA A 368 -11.29 2.40 -28.18
N GLU A 369 -10.71 2.43 -26.98
CA GLU A 369 -9.44 3.14 -26.73
C GLU A 369 -8.41 2.23 -26.06
N ARG A 370 -7.61 1.56 -26.91
CA ARG A 370 -6.59 0.55 -26.56
C ARG A 370 -7.13 -0.57 -25.67
N MET A 371 -7.19 -1.79 -26.23
CA MET A 371 -7.13 -3.01 -25.42
C MET A 371 -5.76 -3.05 -24.71
N MET A 372 -5.51 -2.20 -23.72
CA MET A 372 -4.67 -2.62 -22.63
C MET A 372 -5.56 -3.54 -21.82
N GLN A 373 -5.19 -4.81 -21.79
CA GLN A 373 -5.67 -5.81 -20.82
C GLN A 373 -5.30 -5.32 -19.41
N GLY A 374 -5.86 -4.18 -18.98
CA GLY A 374 -5.75 -3.72 -17.62
C GLY A 374 -6.45 -4.76 -16.76
N THR A 375 -5.66 -5.49 -15.99
CA THR A 375 -6.14 -6.44 -14.98
C THR A 375 -7.16 -5.70 -14.12
N MET A 376 -8.41 -6.16 -14.16
CA MET A 376 -9.45 -5.59 -13.30
C MET A 376 -8.99 -5.72 -11.85
N LYS A 377 -8.93 -4.60 -11.13
CA LYS A 377 -8.58 -4.54 -9.70
C LYS A 377 -9.72 -3.89 -8.90
N PRO A 378 -9.93 -4.25 -7.62
CA PRO A 378 -9.29 -5.36 -6.92
C PRO A 378 -9.64 -6.72 -7.55
N ASP A 379 -8.82 -7.75 -7.34
CA ASP A 379 -9.10 -9.09 -7.86
C ASP A 379 -10.25 -9.75 -7.10
N LEU A 380 -10.35 -9.47 -5.80
CA LEU A 380 -11.36 -10.01 -4.89
C LEU A 380 -11.51 -9.13 -3.64
N ALA A 381 -12.52 -9.41 -2.81
CA ALA A 381 -12.68 -8.78 -1.50
C ALA A 381 -12.71 -9.81 -0.37
N ALA A 382 -12.24 -9.40 0.82
CA ALA A 382 -12.26 -10.17 2.06
C ALA A 382 -12.83 -9.34 3.24
N PRO A 383 -13.21 -9.96 4.37
CA PRO A 383 -13.66 -9.24 5.54
C PRO A 383 -12.64 -8.19 5.99
N GLY A 384 -13.05 -6.93 6.05
CA GLY A 384 -12.15 -5.84 6.43
C GLY A 384 -12.80 -4.75 7.27
N VAL A 385 -14.01 -4.98 7.77
CA VAL A 385 -14.70 -4.03 8.66
C VAL A 385 -14.95 -4.69 10.00
N ASP A 386 -14.51 -4.01 11.06
CA ASP A 386 -14.76 -4.38 12.44
C ASP A 386 -14.29 -5.81 12.79
N ILE A 387 -13.08 -6.15 12.32
CA ILE A 387 -12.47 -7.47 12.50
C ILE A 387 -11.90 -7.58 13.91
N ALA A 388 -12.34 -8.59 14.66
CA ALA A 388 -11.78 -8.90 15.97
C ALA A 388 -10.41 -9.60 15.80
N THR A 389 -9.37 -9.06 16.43
CA THR A 389 -8.00 -9.59 16.33
C THR A 389 -7.17 -9.29 17.59
N ILE A 390 -5.90 -9.69 17.59
CA ILE A 390 -4.96 -9.54 18.69
C ILE A 390 -4.02 -8.36 18.40
N GLY A 391 -3.90 -7.45 19.37
CA GLY A 391 -2.94 -6.33 19.36
C GLY A 391 -1.72 -6.58 20.27
N PRO A 392 -0.81 -5.58 20.37
CA PRO A 392 0.38 -5.66 21.20
C PRO A 392 0.09 -6.02 22.66
N GLY A 393 0.96 -6.81 23.29
CA GLY A 393 0.78 -7.22 24.69
C GLY A 393 -0.38 -8.21 24.92
N GLY A 394 -0.94 -8.80 23.86
CA GLY A 394 -2.06 -9.74 23.97
C GLY A 394 -3.42 -9.07 24.16
N THR A 395 -3.53 -7.77 23.87
CA THR A 395 -4.81 -7.05 23.92
C THR A 395 -5.76 -7.54 22.82
N PHE A 396 -7.07 -7.52 23.08
CA PHE A 396 -8.08 -7.78 22.07
C PHE A 396 -8.54 -6.45 21.46
N VAL A 397 -8.53 -6.36 20.13
CA VAL A 397 -8.84 -5.13 19.39
C VAL A 397 -9.82 -5.41 18.26
N ARG A 398 -10.53 -4.37 17.81
CA ARG A 398 -11.32 -4.40 16.58
C ARG A 398 -10.75 -3.42 15.57
N VAL A 399 -10.59 -3.86 14.33
CA VAL A 399 -9.86 -3.12 13.30
C VAL A 399 -10.63 -3.07 11.98
N SER A 400 -10.49 -1.98 11.23
CA SER A 400 -11.14 -1.77 9.93
C SER A 400 -10.14 -1.23 8.92
N GLY A 401 -10.21 -1.71 7.68
CA GLY A 401 -9.31 -1.33 6.59
C GLY A 401 -8.97 -2.51 5.67
N THR A 402 -8.57 -2.20 4.43
CA THR A 402 -8.09 -3.22 3.48
C THR A 402 -6.81 -3.90 3.97
N SER A 403 -6.05 -3.22 4.84
CA SER A 403 -4.92 -3.80 5.58
C SER A 403 -5.28 -5.05 6.38
N PHE A 404 -6.54 -5.21 6.79
CA PHE A 404 -7.02 -6.35 7.58
C PHE A 404 -7.80 -7.37 6.73
N ALA A 405 -8.21 -6.98 5.52
CA ALA A 405 -8.76 -7.89 4.51
C ALA A 405 -7.65 -8.71 3.82
N ALA A 406 -6.55 -8.07 3.42
CA ALA A 406 -5.40 -8.73 2.79
C ALA A 406 -4.86 -9.97 3.54
N PRO A 407 -4.67 -9.95 4.88
CA PRO A 407 -4.11 -11.11 5.59
C PRO A 407 -5.02 -12.34 5.60
N PHE A 408 -6.35 -12.20 5.44
CA PHE A 408 -7.22 -13.37 5.23
C PHE A 408 -6.80 -14.11 3.95
N VAL A 409 -6.60 -13.35 2.87
CA VAL A 409 -6.24 -13.87 1.56
C VAL A 409 -4.82 -14.42 1.56
N THR A 410 -3.88 -13.76 2.23
CA THR A 410 -2.52 -14.28 2.41
C THR A 410 -2.50 -15.61 3.16
N GLY A 411 -3.26 -15.72 4.26
CA GLY A 411 -3.38 -16.97 4.99
C GLY A 411 -4.00 -18.08 4.15
N SER A 412 -5.05 -17.77 3.38
CA SER A 412 -5.65 -18.72 2.42
C SER A 412 -4.68 -19.16 1.34
N ALA A 413 -3.88 -18.25 0.79
CA ALA A 413 -2.83 -18.58 -0.17
C ALA A 413 -1.77 -19.52 0.45
N ALA A 414 -1.41 -19.32 1.72
CA ALA A 414 -0.50 -20.22 2.44
C ALA A 414 -1.08 -21.64 2.57
N LEU A 415 -2.38 -21.77 2.91
CA LEU A 415 -3.05 -23.08 2.96
C LEU A 415 -3.12 -23.75 1.57
N MET A 416 -3.39 -22.98 0.52
CA MET A 416 -3.38 -23.50 -0.86
C MET A 416 -1.97 -24.00 -1.24
N MET A 417 -0.94 -23.23 -0.92
CA MET A 417 0.45 -23.63 -1.17
C MET A 417 0.87 -24.85 -0.34
N GLU A 418 0.38 -25.00 0.89
CA GLU A 418 0.58 -26.23 1.67
C GLU A 418 -0.04 -27.44 0.95
N TRP A 419 -1.30 -27.33 0.51
CA TRP A 419 -1.99 -28.41 -0.19
C TRP A 419 -1.35 -28.75 -1.54
N GLY A 420 -1.01 -27.75 -2.35
CA GLY A 420 -0.43 -27.96 -3.67
C GLY A 420 1.03 -28.40 -3.59
N ILE A 421 1.85 -27.57 -2.95
CA ILE A 421 3.31 -27.63 -3.04
C ILE A 421 3.88 -28.59 -1.98
N ILE A 422 3.46 -28.45 -0.72
CA ILE A 422 4.01 -29.25 0.39
C ILE A 422 3.47 -30.68 0.38
N LYS A 423 2.16 -30.85 0.14
CA LYS A 423 1.52 -32.17 0.05
C LYS A 423 1.61 -32.81 -1.35
N GLY A 424 2.16 -32.10 -2.33
CA GLY A 424 2.48 -32.63 -3.67
C GLY A 424 1.28 -32.79 -4.62
N ASN A 425 0.14 -32.16 -4.34
CA ASN A 425 -1.04 -32.23 -5.21
C ASN A 425 -0.89 -31.37 -6.48
N ASP A 426 -0.23 -30.21 -6.38
CA ASP A 426 0.10 -29.31 -7.49
C ASP A 426 1.30 -28.44 -7.14
N SER A 427 2.45 -28.75 -7.75
CA SER A 427 3.72 -28.05 -7.48
C SER A 427 3.76 -26.61 -8.02
N PHE A 428 2.78 -26.23 -8.85
CA PHE A 428 2.68 -24.93 -9.50
C PHE A 428 1.56 -24.04 -8.92
N LEU A 429 0.97 -24.42 -7.78
CA LEU A 429 -0.11 -23.69 -7.13
C LEU A 429 0.39 -22.42 -6.41
N TYR A 430 0.81 -21.42 -7.19
CA TYR A 430 1.22 -20.09 -6.74
C TYR A 430 0.88 -19.02 -7.79
N ASP A 431 1.07 -17.74 -7.43
CA ASP A 431 0.88 -16.55 -8.27
C ASP A 431 -0.38 -16.58 -9.15
N ALA A 432 -0.22 -16.52 -10.48
CA ALA A 432 -1.30 -16.49 -11.47
C ALA A 432 -2.29 -17.66 -11.35
N VAL A 433 -1.87 -18.84 -10.86
CA VAL A 433 -2.76 -19.98 -10.65
C VAL A 433 -3.70 -19.71 -9.48
N ILE A 434 -3.20 -19.15 -8.38
CA ILE A 434 -4.02 -18.75 -7.24
C ILE A 434 -4.95 -17.59 -7.63
N ILE A 435 -4.45 -16.61 -8.38
CA ILE A 435 -5.27 -15.51 -8.93
C ILE A 435 -6.42 -16.09 -9.78
N GLY A 436 -6.13 -16.96 -10.73
CA GLY A 436 -7.15 -17.54 -11.62
C GLY A 436 -8.16 -18.44 -10.90
N LEU A 437 -7.72 -19.24 -9.92
CA LEU A 437 -8.61 -20.05 -9.09
C LEU A 437 -9.51 -19.20 -8.20
N SER A 438 -8.99 -18.08 -7.69
CA SER A 438 -9.80 -17.14 -6.93
C SER A 438 -10.98 -16.69 -7.77
N TRP A 439 -10.80 -16.30 -9.04
CA TRP A 439 -11.88 -15.85 -9.91
C TRP A 439 -13.00 -16.87 -10.15
N LYS A 440 -12.69 -18.17 -10.15
CA LYS A 440 -13.67 -19.24 -10.42
C LYS A 440 -14.57 -19.55 -9.22
N ASN A 441 -14.08 -19.33 -8.00
CA ASN A 441 -14.73 -19.73 -6.76
C ASN A 441 -15.34 -18.56 -5.98
N LEU A 442 -15.51 -17.39 -6.62
CA LEU A 442 -16.11 -16.23 -5.98
C LEU A 442 -17.63 -16.37 -5.97
N GLU A 443 -18.24 -16.17 -4.80
CA GLU A 443 -19.67 -15.94 -4.70
C GLU A 443 -19.99 -14.50 -5.07
N LYS A 444 -21.07 -14.31 -5.83
CA LYS A 444 -21.60 -12.99 -6.16
C LYS A 444 -22.67 -12.63 -5.13
N THR A 445 -22.42 -11.63 -4.29
CA THR A 445 -23.45 -11.18 -3.34
C THR A 445 -24.57 -10.45 -4.07
N GLU A 446 -25.82 -10.86 -3.83
CA GLU A 446 -27.01 -10.21 -4.43
C GLU A 446 -27.16 -8.79 -3.88
N GLY A 447 -27.07 -7.79 -4.76
CA GLY A 447 -27.20 -6.37 -4.42
C GLY A 447 -25.99 -5.53 -4.84
N SER A 448 -24.84 -6.17 -5.05
CA SER A 448 -23.68 -5.55 -5.67
C SER A 448 -23.44 -6.20 -7.03
N ARG A 449 -23.84 -5.53 -8.11
CA ARG A 449 -23.33 -5.92 -9.44
C ARG A 449 -21.81 -5.71 -9.38
N ASN A 450 -21.05 -6.79 -9.17
CA ASN A 450 -19.58 -6.91 -9.30
C ASN A 450 -18.72 -6.96 -8.02
N VAL A 451 -19.24 -7.32 -6.83
CA VAL A 451 -18.36 -7.73 -5.73
C VAL A 451 -18.32 -9.24 -5.66
N ASN A 452 -17.13 -9.76 -5.90
CA ASN A 452 -16.81 -11.16 -5.80
C ASN A 452 -16.19 -11.41 -4.40
N SER A 453 -16.82 -12.25 -3.58
CA SER A 453 -16.36 -12.60 -2.21
C SER A 453 -15.92 -14.06 -2.12
N ILE A 454 -14.89 -14.34 -1.30
CA ILE A 454 -14.48 -15.72 -0.96
C ILE A 454 -15.04 -16.08 0.42
N PHE A 455 -15.68 -17.25 0.50
CA PHE A 455 -15.97 -17.97 1.74
C PHE A 455 -15.16 -19.27 1.75
N PHE A 456 -14.47 -19.54 2.86
CA PHE A 456 -13.98 -20.88 3.18
C PHE A 456 -14.97 -21.47 4.18
N GLY A 457 -15.69 -22.51 3.77
CA GLY A 457 -16.52 -23.34 4.64
C GLY A 457 -15.73 -24.46 5.29
#